data_AF-A0A821CB76-F1
#
_entry.id   AF-A0A821CB76-F1
#
_cell.length_a   1.000
_cell.length_b   1.000
_cell.length_c   1.000
_cell.angle_alpha   90.00
_cell.angle_beta   90.00
_cell.angle_gamma   90.00
#
_symmetry.space_group_name_H-M   'P 1'
#
loop_
_entity.id
_entity.type
_entity.pdbx_description
1 polymer ?
#
loop_
_entity_poly.entity_id
_entity_poly.type
_entity_poly.pdbx_seq_one_letter_code
_entity_poly.pdbx_strand_id
1 'polypeptide(L)'
;MISILGLVPICAAAVDDYGQASDQNCVMIAVGATSFSILTPTFVQGTASPLGTTLSTQTRFSIQANLPLRRTKLNNTLIYIQGYDVAYYRTIDCKYSGDVYFVNKTLIFFVRNPSWTLGRTYYVNLGYGVATADQYCGTETYSLNGYYYWRFTIWNPQMSSTTTPPPTTTTATTHTVTTR
;
A
#
# COMPACT_ATOMS: atom_id res chain seq x y z
N MET A 1 -3.49 32.64 12.30
CA MET A 1 -2.36 31.98 12.98
C MET A 1 -1.33 31.65 11.90
N ILE A 2 -0.23 32.42 11.80
CA ILE A 2 0.80 32.22 10.77
C ILE A 2 1.82 31.27 11.38
N SER A 3 1.85 30.02 10.92
CA SER A 3 2.93 29.09 11.24
C SER A 3 4.01 29.31 10.19
N ILE A 4 5.07 30.02 10.55
CA ILE A 4 6.27 30.14 9.71
C ILE A 4 7.04 28.85 9.92
N LEU A 5 6.96 27.95 8.94
CA LEU A 5 7.74 26.74 8.94
C LEU A 5 9.16 27.08 8.45
N GLY A 6 10.14 27.03 9.36
CA GLY A 6 11.56 27.17 9.02
C GLY A 6 12.22 25.80 9.00
N LEU A 7 12.72 25.38 7.85
CA LEU A 7 13.58 24.19 7.72
C LEU A 7 15.03 24.65 7.59
N VAL A 8 15.86 24.31 8.57
CA VAL A 8 17.29 24.68 8.56
C VAL A 8 18.13 23.40 8.40
N PRO A 9 18.78 23.19 7.23
CA PRO A 9 19.77 22.13 7.08
C PRO A 9 21.07 22.51 7.78
N ILE A 10 21.56 21.63 8.65
CA ILE A 10 22.90 21.71 9.22
C ILE A 10 23.68 20.50 8.69
N CYS A 11 24.62 20.75 7.80
CA CYS A 11 25.50 19.72 7.27
C CYS A 11 26.89 19.88 7.88
N ALA A 12 27.46 18.79 8.38
CA ALA A 12 28.79 18.75 8.95
C ALA A 12 29.61 17.62 8.30
N ALA A 13 30.89 17.90 8.06
CA ALA A 13 31.90 16.92 7.68
C ALA A 13 33.13 17.17 8.55
N ALA A 14 33.78 16.09 9.00
CA ALA A 14 35.10 16.21 9.62
C ALA A 14 36.15 16.45 8.53
N VAL A 15 37.12 17.32 8.79
CA VAL A 15 38.26 17.58 7.90
C VAL A 15 39.54 17.25 8.67
N ASP A 16 40.43 16.47 8.07
CA ASP A 16 41.73 16.14 8.68
C ASP A 16 42.79 17.23 8.44
N ASP A 17 43.97 17.07 9.05
CA ASP A 17 45.09 18.01 8.93
C ASP A 17 45.68 18.09 7.50
N TYR A 18 45.27 17.17 6.60
CA TYR A 18 45.64 17.16 5.19
C TYR A 18 44.54 17.77 4.29
N GLY A 19 43.45 18.26 4.88
CA GLY A 19 42.33 18.85 4.14
C GLY A 19 41.37 17.82 3.52
N GLN A 20 41.47 16.54 3.88
CA GLN A 20 40.52 15.50 3.45
C GLN A 20 39.24 15.58 4.28
N ALA A 21 38.10 15.65 3.60
CA ALA A 21 36.79 15.65 4.25
C ALA A 21 36.18 14.24 4.31
N SER A 22 35.59 13.89 5.45
CA SER A 22 34.70 12.73 5.61
C SER A 22 33.39 12.92 4.80
N ASP A 23 32.64 11.83 4.63
CA ASP A 23 31.26 11.88 4.15
C ASP A 23 30.45 12.92 4.93
N GLN A 24 29.82 13.84 4.19
CA GLN A 24 29.00 14.90 4.77
C GLN A 24 27.73 14.30 5.37
N ASN A 25 27.45 14.59 6.64
CA ASN A 25 26.21 14.19 7.28
C ASN A 25 25.36 15.44 7.57
N CYS A 26 24.09 15.38 7.19
CA CYS A 26 23.16 16.50 7.32
C CYS A 26 22.05 16.17 8.32
N VAL A 27 21.79 17.10 9.24
CA VAL A 27 20.67 17.07 10.17
C VAL A 27 19.74 18.22 9.82
N MET A 28 18.44 17.94 9.74
CA MET A 28 17.42 18.96 9.52
C MET A 28 16.78 19.33 10.85
N ILE A 29 16.76 20.62 11.17
CA ILE A 29 16.00 21.14 12.30
C ILE A 29 14.73 21.78 11.75
N ALA A 30 13.58 21.22 12.11
CA ALA A 30 12.28 21.81 11.84
C ALA A 30 11.87 22.69 13.02
N VAL A 31 11.90 24.01 12.81
CA VAL A 31 11.52 25.00 13.83
C VAL A 31 10.12 25.51 13.52
N GLY A 32 9.23 25.49 14.51
CA GLY A 32 7.84 25.92 14.34
C GLY A 32 6.92 24.90 13.66
N ALA A 33 7.41 23.68 13.40
CA ALA A 33 6.57 22.58 12.93
C ALA A 33 5.57 22.17 14.00
N THR A 34 4.29 22.44 13.75
CA THR A 34 3.19 22.02 14.64
C THR A 34 2.78 20.56 14.40
N SER A 35 3.29 19.91 13.34
CA SER A 35 3.04 18.49 13.09
C SER A 35 4.22 17.78 12.40
N PHE A 36 4.54 16.57 12.85
CA PHE A 36 5.54 15.69 12.24
C PHE A 36 5.15 15.20 10.83
N SER A 37 3.90 15.42 10.41
CA SER A 37 3.36 14.94 9.13
C SER A 37 3.95 15.60 7.88
N ILE A 38 4.70 16.70 8.03
CA ILE A 38 5.48 17.31 6.94
C ILE A 38 6.83 16.63 6.69
N LEU A 39 7.32 15.82 7.63
CA LEU A 39 8.59 15.10 7.54
C LEU A 39 8.40 13.60 7.38
N THR A 40 7.30 13.05 7.91
CA THR A 40 6.97 11.64 7.81
C THR A 40 6.08 11.38 6.58
N PRO A 41 6.49 10.52 5.63
CA PRO A 41 5.60 10.11 4.56
C PRO A 41 4.44 9.31 5.14
N THR A 42 3.24 9.63 4.69
CA THR A 42 2.01 8.90 5.00
C THR A 42 1.38 8.41 3.70
N PHE A 43 1.02 7.14 3.68
CA PHE A 43 0.32 6.56 2.55
C PHE A 43 -1.11 7.11 2.48
N VAL A 44 -1.54 7.46 1.27
CA VAL A 44 -2.82 8.11 1.00
C VAL A 44 -3.87 7.05 0.76
N GLN A 45 -4.93 7.08 1.57
CA GLN A 45 -6.00 6.10 1.49
C GLN A 45 -6.69 6.17 0.11
N GLY A 46 -7.06 5.01 -0.43
CA GLY A 46 -7.74 4.91 -1.73
C GLY A 46 -6.83 5.06 -2.95
N THR A 47 -5.54 5.34 -2.78
CA THR A 47 -4.57 5.39 -3.90
C THR A 47 -3.90 4.05 -4.19
N ALA A 48 -4.20 3.05 -3.36
CA ALA A 48 -3.69 1.71 -3.52
C ALA A 48 -4.27 1.05 -4.80
N SER A 49 -3.46 0.24 -5.47
CA SER A 49 -3.85 -0.50 -6.67
C SER A 49 -3.14 -1.86 -6.72
N PRO A 50 -3.86 -2.95 -7.01
CA PRO A 50 -5.31 -3.02 -7.16
C PRO A 50 -6.05 -2.85 -5.83
N LEU A 51 -7.32 -2.46 -5.93
CA LEU A 51 -8.31 -2.54 -4.87
C LEU A 51 -9.55 -3.26 -5.40
N GLY A 52 -10.30 -3.92 -4.51
CA GLY A 52 -11.49 -4.66 -4.90
C GLY A 52 -11.13 -5.91 -5.70
N THR A 53 -11.86 -6.21 -6.78
CA THR A 53 -11.71 -7.46 -7.51
C THR A 53 -10.59 -7.38 -8.57
N THR A 54 -9.68 -8.36 -8.58
CA THR A 54 -8.53 -8.42 -9.51
C THR A 54 -8.32 -9.83 -10.03
N LEU A 55 -7.54 -9.99 -11.12
CA LEU A 55 -7.27 -11.29 -11.72
C LEU A 55 -6.23 -12.09 -10.92
N SER A 56 -6.27 -13.41 -11.06
CA SER A 56 -5.26 -14.32 -10.47
C SER A 56 -3.86 -14.15 -11.07
N THR A 57 -3.71 -13.39 -12.15
CA THR A 57 -2.42 -13.04 -12.76
C THR A 57 -1.86 -11.73 -12.24
N GLN A 58 -2.52 -11.07 -11.29
CA GLN A 58 -2.07 -9.81 -10.74
C GLN A 58 -0.74 -9.96 -9.99
N THR A 59 0.30 -9.29 -10.50
CA THR A 59 1.64 -9.30 -9.90
C THR A 59 2.09 -7.94 -9.40
N ARG A 60 1.57 -6.84 -9.96
CA ARG A 60 2.03 -5.47 -9.65
C ARG A 60 1.09 -4.80 -8.65
N PHE A 61 1.66 -4.16 -7.66
CA PHE A 61 0.95 -3.43 -6.62
C PHE A 61 1.54 -2.04 -6.48
N SER A 62 0.72 -1.05 -6.15
CA SER A 62 1.21 0.30 -5.92
C SER A 62 0.35 1.08 -4.94
N ILE A 63 0.94 2.04 -4.23
CA ILE A 63 0.24 2.98 -3.35
C ILE A 63 0.97 4.32 -3.35
N GLN A 64 0.21 5.43 -3.28
CA GLN A 64 0.78 6.77 -3.21
C GLN A 64 0.94 7.23 -1.76
N ALA A 65 1.92 8.10 -1.54
CA ALA A 65 2.14 8.83 -0.31
C ALA A 65 1.97 10.35 -0.51
N ASN A 66 1.87 11.09 0.59
CA ASN A 66 1.82 12.55 0.56
C ASN A 66 3.17 13.19 0.15
N LEU A 67 4.28 12.51 0.43
CA LEU A 67 5.65 12.97 0.19
C LEU A 67 6.41 12.03 -0.77
N PRO A 68 7.45 12.53 -1.47
CA PRO A 68 8.35 11.69 -2.24
C PRO A 68 9.02 10.64 -1.34
N LEU A 69 9.05 9.41 -1.83
CA LEU A 69 9.54 8.24 -1.11
C LEU A 69 10.92 7.86 -1.62
N ARG A 70 11.76 7.41 -0.69
CA ARG A 70 12.99 6.69 -0.99
C ARG A 70 13.04 5.37 -0.22
N ARG A 71 13.90 4.48 -0.68
CA ARG A 71 14.17 3.22 -0.01
C ARG A 71 14.74 3.45 1.38
N THR A 72 14.20 2.71 2.34
CA THR A 72 14.65 2.72 3.73
C THR A 72 16.05 2.11 3.90
N LYS A 73 16.79 2.61 4.90
CA LYS A 73 18.07 2.01 5.34
C LYS A 73 17.88 1.05 6.52
N LEU A 74 16.71 1.05 7.16
CA LEU A 74 16.41 0.20 8.31
C LEU A 74 16.30 -1.26 7.91
N ASN A 75 16.71 -2.14 8.81
CA ASN A 75 16.49 -3.58 8.67
C ASN A 75 15.04 -3.94 9.07
N ASN A 76 14.56 -5.09 8.59
CA ASN A 76 13.25 -5.65 8.96
C ASN A 76 12.05 -4.76 8.56
N THR A 77 12.16 -4.08 7.42
CA THR A 77 11.10 -3.25 6.84
C THR A 77 10.32 -4.07 5.83
N LEU A 78 9.15 -4.57 6.22
CA LEU A 78 8.46 -5.64 5.51
C LEU A 78 7.09 -5.21 4.99
N ILE A 79 6.75 -5.63 3.78
CA ILE A 79 5.37 -5.66 3.26
C ILE A 79 4.81 -7.04 3.54
N TYR A 80 3.65 -7.10 4.17
CA TYR A 80 2.94 -8.33 4.49
C TYR A 80 1.69 -8.45 3.62
N ILE A 81 1.57 -9.58 2.93
CA ILE A 81 0.36 -9.95 2.22
C ILE A 81 -0.24 -11.14 2.95
N GLN A 82 -1.47 -10.99 3.43
CA GLN A 82 -2.14 -11.99 4.25
C GLN A 82 -3.52 -12.31 3.69
N GLY A 83 -3.94 -13.57 3.78
CA GLY A 83 -5.35 -13.93 3.58
C GLY A 83 -6.12 -13.70 4.88
N TYR A 84 -7.45 -13.75 4.82
CA TYR A 84 -8.27 -13.69 6.04
C TYR A 84 -8.00 -14.88 6.98
N ASP A 85 -7.69 -16.04 6.40
CA ASP A 85 -7.56 -17.34 7.04
C ASP A 85 -6.11 -17.87 7.08
N VAL A 86 -5.14 -17.08 6.58
CA VAL A 86 -3.71 -17.45 6.55
C VAL A 86 -2.91 -16.28 7.09
N ALA A 87 -2.13 -16.54 8.15
CA ALA A 87 -1.34 -15.52 8.84
C ALA A 87 -0.41 -14.75 7.88
N TYR A 88 0.24 -15.44 6.93
CA TYR A 88 1.07 -14.81 5.90
C TYR A 88 0.99 -15.59 4.59
N TYR A 89 0.52 -14.94 3.53
CA TYR A 89 0.64 -15.46 2.17
C TYR A 89 2.01 -15.13 1.58
N ARG A 90 2.51 -13.91 1.83
CA ARG A 90 3.84 -13.48 1.39
C ARG A 90 4.38 -12.32 2.21
N THR A 91 5.70 -12.30 2.36
CA THR A 91 6.43 -11.19 2.95
C THR A 91 7.48 -10.68 1.95
N ILE A 92 7.63 -9.37 1.84
CA ILE A 92 8.60 -8.74 0.93
C ILE A 92 9.46 -7.76 1.75
N ASP A 93 10.78 -7.96 1.72
CA ASP A 93 11.73 -7.06 2.36
C ASP A 93 11.96 -5.80 1.50
N CYS A 94 11.61 -4.64 2.03
CA CYS A 94 11.69 -3.36 1.30
C CYS A 94 13.11 -2.82 1.19
N LYS A 95 14.04 -3.26 2.05
CA LYS A 95 15.44 -2.83 2.00
C LYS A 95 16.18 -3.60 0.93
N TYR A 96 16.01 -4.92 0.85
CA TYR A 96 16.84 -5.76 -0.02
C TYR A 96 16.15 -6.27 -1.29
N SER A 97 14.81 -6.26 -1.34
CA SER A 97 14.11 -6.81 -2.51
C SER A 97 14.27 -5.92 -3.75
N GLY A 98 14.65 -6.55 -4.88
CA GLY A 98 14.60 -5.96 -6.22
C GLY A 98 13.18 -5.88 -6.80
N ASP A 99 12.17 -6.37 -6.08
CA ASP A 99 10.76 -6.29 -6.48
C ASP A 99 10.05 -5.07 -5.90
N VAL A 100 10.77 -4.17 -5.21
CA VAL A 100 10.23 -2.96 -4.60
C VAL A 100 10.84 -1.74 -5.28
N TYR A 101 10.01 -0.77 -5.65
CA TYR A 101 10.42 0.43 -6.35
C TYR A 101 9.76 1.64 -5.69
N PHE A 102 10.52 2.71 -5.58
CA PHE A 102 10.06 4.00 -5.08
C PHE A 102 10.19 4.98 -6.24
N VAL A 103 9.05 5.44 -6.77
CA VAL A 103 9.00 6.35 -7.92
C VAL A 103 8.26 7.60 -7.48
N ASN A 104 9.01 8.66 -7.18
CA ASN A 104 8.49 9.89 -6.58
C ASN A 104 7.64 9.54 -5.35
N LYS A 105 6.34 9.88 -5.32
CA LYS A 105 5.44 9.60 -4.20
C LYS A 105 4.83 8.20 -4.21
N THR A 106 5.26 7.31 -5.11
CA THR A 106 4.60 6.01 -5.30
C THR A 106 5.52 4.87 -4.86
N LEU A 107 5.03 4.03 -3.96
CA LEU A 107 5.59 2.71 -3.69
C LEU A 107 4.98 1.74 -4.69
N ILE A 108 5.82 1.02 -5.42
CA ILE A 108 5.42 -0.05 -6.35
C ILE A 108 6.12 -1.32 -5.89
N PHE A 109 5.40 -2.43 -5.81
CA PHE A 109 6.03 -3.73 -5.56
C PHE A 109 5.44 -4.85 -6.40
N PHE A 110 6.21 -5.91 -6.57
CA PHE A 110 5.83 -7.08 -7.37
C PHE A 110 5.77 -8.35 -6.55
N VAL A 111 4.74 -9.15 -6.81
CA VAL A 111 4.56 -10.51 -6.29
C VAL A 111 4.86 -11.47 -7.44
N ARG A 112 6.09 -11.99 -7.50
CA ARG A 112 6.50 -12.94 -8.56
C ARG A 112 5.88 -14.31 -8.37
N ASN A 113 5.36 -14.93 -9.42
CA ASN A 113 4.74 -16.27 -9.38
C ASN A 113 3.64 -16.36 -8.30
N PRO A 114 2.59 -15.54 -8.39
CA PRO A 114 1.53 -15.59 -7.42
C PRO A 114 0.70 -16.88 -7.58
N SER A 115 0.53 -17.60 -6.47
CA SER A 115 -0.40 -18.73 -6.34
C SER A 115 -1.68 -18.27 -5.63
N TRP A 116 -2.32 -17.24 -6.18
CA TRP A 116 -3.53 -16.68 -5.60
C TRP A 116 -4.69 -17.68 -5.63
N THR A 117 -5.46 -17.77 -4.55
CA THR A 117 -6.67 -18.60 -4.50
C THR A 117 -7.85 -17.81 -5.07
N LEU A 118 -8.54 -18.37 -6.07
CA LEU A 118 -9.72 -17.74 -6.67
C LEU A 118 -10.81 -17.50 -5.62
N GLY A 119 -11.44 -16.32 -5.67
CA GLY A 119 -12.50 -15.93 -4.73
C GLY A 119 -11.99 -15.48 -3.35
N ARG A 120 -10.70 -15.65 -3.05
CA ARG A 120 -10.13 -15.27 -1.75
C ARG A 120 -9.79 -13.78 -1.72
N THR A 121 -9.96 -13.18 -0.54
CA THR A 121 -9.57 -11.80 -0.26
C THR A 121 -8.23 -11.76 0.48
N TYR A 122 -7.36 -10.86 0.02
CA TYR A 122 -6.05 -10.62 0.57
C TYR A 122 -5.93 -9.16 1.04
N TYR A 123 -5.08 -8.97 2.04
CA TYR A 123 -4.80 -7.68 2.66
C TYR A 123 -3.32 -7.39 2.55
N VAL A 124 -2.98 -6.14 2.24
CA VAL A 124 -1.61 -5.65 2.22
C VAL A 124 -1.39 -4.76 3.42
N ASN A 125 -0.47 -5.14 4.30
CA ASN A 125 0.00 -4.31 5.40
C ASN A 125 1.44 -3.89 5.14
N LEU A 126 1.79 -2.69 5.58
CA LEU A 126 3.13 -2.13 5.47
C LEU A 126 3.69 -2.03 6.88
N GLY A 127 4.82 -2.69 7.15
CA GLY A 127 5.52 -2.55 8.41
C GLY A 127 6.06 -1.14 8.62
N TYR A 128 6.54 -0.88 9.83
CA TYR A 128 7.23 0.36 10.15
C TYR A 128 8.46 0.52 9.25
N GLY A 129 8.69 1.74 8.76
CA GLY A 129 9.87 2.11 7.98
C GLY A 129 9.98 1.47 6.60
N VAL A 130 8.88 0.98 6.02
CA VAL A 130 8.83 0.50 4.62
C VAL A 130 9.36 1.53 3.63
N ALA A 131 9.17 2.83 3.89
CA ALA A 131 9.80 3.91 3.14
C ALA A 131 10.32 5.00 4.08
N THR A 132 11.19 5.86 3.56
CA THR A 132 11.57 7.13 4.20
C THR A 132 11.27 8.28 3.25
N ALA A 133 11.11 9.49 3.76
CA ALA A 133 10.98 10.65 2.88
C ALA A 133 12.29 10.88 2.13
N ASP A 134 12.19 11.15 0.82
CA ASP A 134 13.36 11.46 0.01
C ASP A 134 13.97 12.82 0.37
N GLN A 135 13.13 13.73 0.85
CA GLN A 135 13.53 15.07 1.25
C GLN A 135 13.89 15.13 2.74
N TYR A 136 14.79 16.05 3.09
CA TYR A 136 15.00 16.52 4.47
C TYR A 136 15.49 15.49 5.50
N CYS A 137 16.29 14.50 5.09
CA CYS A 137 16.64 13.37 5.96
C CYS A 137 15.38 12.77 6.60
N GLY A 138 14.31 12.67 5.80
CA GLY A 138 12.97 12.46 6.31
C GLY A 138 12.80 11.17 7.08
N THR A 139 11.87 11.22 8.02
CA THR A 139 11.53 10.13 8.93
C THR A 139 10.91 8.96 8.17
N GLU A 140 10.99 7.79 8.80
CA GLU A 140 10.38 6.56 8.37
C GLU A 140 8.86 6.63 8.35
N THR A 141 8.24 5.97 7.38
CA THR A 141 6.79 5.74 7.36
C THR A 141 6.34 4.98 8.61
N TYR A 142 5.21 5.37 9.18
CA TYR A 142 4.52 4.56 10.17
C TYR A 142 4.00 3.25 9.57
N SER A 143 3.79 2.26 10.44
CA SER A 143 3.12 1.01 10.04
C SER A 143 1.72 1.30 9.53
N LEU A 144 1.41 0.71 8.40
CA LEU A 144 0.07 0.66 7.85
C LEU A 144 -0.51 -0.72 8.13
N ASN A 145 -1.27 -0.81 9.21
CA ASN A 145 -1.89 -2.04 9.68
C ASN A 145 -3.40 -1.90 9.65
N GLY A 146 -4.08 -2.83 8.99
CA GLY A 146 -5.54 -2.89 9.05
C GLY A 146 -6.17 -3.64 7.89
N TYR A 147 -7.06 -4.57 8.22
CA TYR A 147 -7.83 -5.40 7.27
C TYR A 147 -8.73 -4.62 6.31
N TYR A 148 -8.83 -3.29 6.44
CA TYR A 148 -9.71 -2.47 5.60
C TYR A 148 -8.98 -1.43 4.75
N TYR A 149 -7.67 -1.25 4.95
CA TYR A 149 -6.97 -0.16 4.29
C TYR A 149 -6.63 -0.50 2.83
N TRP A 150 -5.92 -1.61 2.61
CA TRP A 150 -5.59 -2.09 1.28
C TRP A 150 -5.96 -3.57 1.16
N ARG A 151 -7.08 -3.82 0.47
CA ARG A 151 -7.60 -5.17 0.24
C ARG A 151 -7.97 -5.40 -1.22
N PHE A 152 -7.79 -6.62 -1.68
CA PHE A 152 -8.23 -7.06 -2.99
C PHE A 152 -8.72 -8.50 -2.93
N THR A 153 -9.68 -8.83 -3.80
CA THR A 153 -10.27 -10.15 -3.94
C THR A 153 -9.91 -10.71 -5.31
N ILE A 154 -9.50 -11.96 -5.35
CA ILE A 154 -9.19 -12.61 -6.61
C ILE A 154 -10.50 -13.01 -7.27
N TRP A 155 -10.69 -12.56 -8.50
CA TRP A 155 -11.87 -12.88 -9.28
C TRP A 155 -12.03 -14.39 -9.41
N ASN A 156 -13.24 -14.88 -9.18
CA ASN A 156 -13.63 -16.26 -9.44
C ASN A 156 -14.71 -16.25 -10.54
N PRO A 157 -14.46 -16.86 -11.71
CA PRO A 157 -15.46 -16.96 -12.78
C PRO A 157 -16.78 -17.61 -12.33
N GLN A 158 -16.74 -18.47 -11.31
CA GLN A 158 -17.92 -19.15 -10.76
C GLN A 158 -18.79 -18.24 -9.87
N MET A 159 -18.31 -17.05 -9.48
CA MET A 159 -19.12 -16.09 -8.70
C MET A 159 -20.08 -15.27 -9.57
N SER A 160 -19.91 -15.26 -10.89
CA SER A 160 -20.75 -14.49 -11.81
C SER A 160 -22.02 -15.23 -12.28
N SER A 161 -22.29 -16.45 -11.82
CA SER A 161 -23.39 -17.29 -12.32
C SER A 161 -24.66 -17.33 -11.48
N THR A 162 -24.84 -16.46 -10.46
CA THR A 162 -26.14 -16.30 -9.80
C THR A 162 -27.04 -15.32 -10.55
N THR A 163 -27.43 -15.69 -11.78
CA THR A 163 -28.70 -15.23 -12.34
C THR A 163 -29.79 -16.08 -11.71
N THR A 164 -30.46 -15.55 -10.69
CA THR A 164 -31.77 -16.05 -10.26
C THR A 164 -32.68 -16.00 -11.51
N PRO A 165 -33.20 -17.13 -12.03
CA PRO A 165 -34.19 -17.05 -13.08
C PRO A 165 -35.41 -16.28 -12.54
N PRO A 166 -36.06 -15.41 -13.34
CA PRO A 166 -37.26 -14.73 -12.91
C PRO A 166 -38.31 -15.77 -12.47
N PRO A 167 -39.10 -15.50 -11.42
CA PRO A 167 -40.11 -16.43 -10.95
C PRO A 167 -41.08 -16.76 -12.09
N THR A 168 -41.24 -18.04 -12.38
CA THR A 168 -42.20 -18.54 -13.36
C THR A 168 -43.60 -18.20 -12.87
N THR A 169 -44.26 -17.22 -13.50
CA THR A 169 -45.66 -16.91 -13.21
C THR A 169 -46.52 -18.04 -13.78
N THR A 170 -46.99 -18.95 -12.93
CA THR A 170 -47.98 -19.94 -13.32
C THR A 170 -49.32 -19.23 -13.50
N THR A 171 -49.73 -18.97 -14.74
CA THR A 171 -51.08 -18.46 -15.03
C THR A 171 -52.08 -19.57 -14.75
N ALA A 172 -52.93 -19.38 -13.74
CA ALA A 172 -54.06 -20.27 -13.49
C ALA A 172 -55.03 -20.20 -14.69
N THR A 173 -55.23 -21.33 -15.37
CA THR A 173 -56.22 -21.44 -16.44
C THR A 173 -57.57 -21.77 -15.79
N THR A 174 -58.48 -20.79 -15.77
CA THR A 174 -59.86 -21.01 -15.33
C THR A 174 -60.63 -21.70 -16.46
N HIS A 175 -61.01 -22.97 -16.25
CA HIS A 175 -61.94 -23.67 -17.14
C HIS A 175 -63.37 -23.24 -16.80
N THR A 176 -64.05 -22.56 -17.73
CA THR A 176 -65.50 -22.36 -17.67
C THR A 176 -66.16 -23.61 -18.26
N VAL A 177 -66.83 -24.39 -17.42
CA VAL A 177 -67.70 -25.49 -17.87
C VAL A 177 -69.07 -24.90 -18.20
N THR A 178 -69.49 -25.02 -19.46
CA THR A 178 -70.86 -24.70 -19.89
C THR A 178 -71.62 -26.01 -20.08
N THR A 179 -72.57 -26.30 -19.19
CA THR A 179 -73.55 -27.37 -19.38
C THR A 179 -74.71 -26.87 -20.22
N ARG A 180 -75.07 -27.65 -21.24
CA ARG A 180 -76.36 -27.57 -21.95
C ARG A 180 -77.39 -28.44 -21.23
#